data_AF-A0A920BJU8-F1
#
_entry.id   AF-A0A920BJU8-F1
#
_cell.length_a   1.000
_cell.length_b   1.000
_cell.length_c   1.000
_cell.angle_alpha   90.00
_cell.angle_beta   90.00
_cell.angle_gamma   90.00
#
_symmetry.space_group_name_H-M   'P 1'
#
loop_
_entity.id
_entity.type
_entity.pdbx_description
1 polymer ?
#
loop_
_entity_poly.entity_id
_entity_poly.type
_entity_poly.pdbx_seq_one_letter_code
_entity_poly.pdbx_strand_id
1 'polypeptide(L)'
;MDRIYTTDVHGFAIGLNEPAEYVASGSVNGTLLNQFSMDEHDGYLRIVTTTGSPWSEQNRSESQLIVMEEQGKSLVQVGQVGGLGKGESLYSVRLLDDVGFAVTFRQIDPFYVIDLSDPVNPEVVGELKIPGFSTYLHPVDENIVLGIGQNADDQGRVLGLKVSSFDVSDPSNPVETSTWVLDNANSVAEYDHRAFQMRERLRFCQYRIGLTLNKMVQFFWT
;
A
#
# COMPACT_ATOMS: atom_id res chain seq x y z
N MET A 1 -19.30 -22.27 -5.37
CA MET A 1 -19.92 -20.97 -5.07
C MET A 1 -18.80 -20.02 -4.73
N ASP A 2 -18.52 -19.05 -5.59
CA ASP A 2 -17.56 -17.99 -5.28
C ASP A 2 -18.13 -17.17 -4.13
N ARG A 3 -17.41 -17.11 -3.00
CA ARG A 3 -17.79 -16.24 -1.90
C ARG A 3 -17.45 -14.82 -2.32
N ILE A 4 -18.48 -14.01 -2.53
CA ILE A 4 -18.32 -12.56 -2.62
C ILE A 4 -18.16 -12.07 -1.18
N TYR A 5 -16.97 -11.61 -0.84
CA TYR A 5 -16.73 -10.92 0.41
C TYR A 5 -17.18 -9.46 0.25
N THR A 6 -17.77 -8.91 1.30
CA THR A 6 -18.16 -7.51 1.37
C THR A 6 -17.60 -6.93 2.66
N THR A 7 -17.08 -5.71 2.58
CA THR A 7 -16.63 -4.94 3.73
C THR A 7 -17.62 -3.80 3.94
N ASP A 8 -18.26 -3.79 5.11
CA ASP A 8 -19.11 -2.69 5.55
C ASP A 8 -18.25 -1.60 6.19
N VAL A 9 -18.57 -0.34 5.87
CA VAL A 9 -17.83 0.84 6.29
C VAL A 9 -18.77 1.77 7.03
N HIS A 10 -18.31 2.27 8.18
CA HIS A 10 -19.08 3.12 9.08
C HIS A 10 -18.24 4.33 9.50
N GLY A 11 -18.78 5.53 9.24
CA GLY A 11 -18.19 6.81 9.64
C GLY A 11 -18.74 7.28 10.99
N PHE A 12 -17.85 7.74 11.87
CA PHE A 12 -18.19 8.32 13.16
C PHE A 12 -17.48 9.66 13.34
N ALA A 13 -18.22 10.72 13.65
CA ALA A 13 -17.67 11.99 14.06
C ALA A 13 -17.34 11.95 15.55
N ILE A 14 -16.12 12.32 15.93
CA ILE A 14 -15.65 12.29 17.31
C ILE A 14 -15.24 13.69 17.74
N GLY A 15 -16.05 14.32 18.60
CA GLY A 15 -15.72 15.59 19.24
C GLY A 15 -14.99 15.40 20.57
N LEU A 16 -14.19 16.40 20.99
CA LEU A 16 -13.40 16.33 22.24
C LEU A 16 -14.26 16.21 23.51
N ASN A 17 -15.49 16.75 23.50
CA ASN A 17 -16.38 16.79 24.65
C ASN A 17 -17.83 16.42 24.30
N GLU A 18 -18.02 15.71 23.18
CA GLU A 18 -19.34 15.34 22.66
C GLU A 18 -19.40 13.82 22.46
N PRO A 19 -20.56 13.18 22.62
CA PRO A 19 -20.72 11.78 22.22
C PRO A 19 -20.35 11.60 20.75
N ALA A 20 -19.74 10.46 20.41
CA ALA A 20 -19.50 10.13 19.01
C ALA A 20 -20.84 10.08 18.25
N GLU A 21 -20.91 10.74 17.10
CA GLU A 21 -22.07 10.77 16.24
C GLU A 21 -21.86 9.83 15.05
N TYR A 22 -22.87 9.03 14.74
CA TYR A 22 -22.86 8.21 13.55
C TYR A 22 -23.19 9.07 12.32
N VAL A 23 -22.28 9.09 11.36
CA VAL A 23 -22.33 10.00 10.22
C VAL A 23 -22.96 9.30 9.02
N ALA A 24 -22.27 8.29 8.48
CA ALA A 24 -22.68 7.61 7.25
C ALA A 24 -22.18 6.17 7.19
N SER A 25 -22.76 5.40 6.27
CA SER A 25 -22.28 4.06 5.93
C SER A 25 -22.42 3.70 4.47
N GLY A 26 -21.58 2.75 4.06
CA GLY A 26 -21.64 2.10 2.77
C GLY A 26 -20.99 0.73 2.84
N SER A 27 -20.97 0.04 1.71
CA SER A 27 -20.36 -1.28 1.59
C SER A 27 -19.55 -1.32 0.31
N VAL A 28 -18.39 -1.99 0.38
CA VAL A 28 -17.52 -2.24 -0.78
C VAL A 28 -17.28 -3.73 -0.94
N ASN A 29 -17.11 -4.17 -2.18
CA ASN A 29 -16.78 -5.56 -2.45
C ASN A 29 -15.31 -5.84 -2.11
N GLY A 30 -15.04 -7.04 -1.59
CA GLY A 30 -13.72 -7.51 -1.23
C GLY A 30 -13.37 -7.29 0.25
N THR A 31 -12.10 -7.56 0.57
CA THR A 31 -11.53 -7.42 1.91
C THR A 31 -10.39 -6.43 1.91
N LEU A 32 -10.26 -5.65 2.99
CA LEU A 32 -9.10 -4.80 3.26
C LEU A 32 -7.87 -5.65 3.56
N LEU A 33 -6.69 -5.14 3.20
CA LEU A 33 -5.42 -5.75 3.60
C LEU A 33 -5.06 -5.36 5.05
N ASN A 34 -5.00 -4.06 5.35
CA ASN A 34 -4.68 -3.54 6.68
C ASN A 34 -5.10 -2.05 6.81
N GLN A 35 -4.64 -1.37 7.86
CA GLN A 35 -4.99 0.03 8.13
C GLN A 35 -4.51 1.03 7.06
N PHE A 36 -3.58 0.65 6.17
CA PHE A 36 -3.12 1.50 5.08
C PHE A 36 -3.94 1.32 3.79
N SER A 37 -4.91 0.40 3.81
CA SER A 37 -5.83 0.18 2.70
C SER A 37 -7.04 1.12 2.73
N MET A 38 -7.06 2.10 3.63
CA MET A 38 -8.15 3.07 3.73
C MET A 38 -7.64 4.39 4.31
N ASP A 39 -8.05 5.50 3.73
CA ASP A 39 -7.85 6.85 4.27
C ASP A 39 -8.92 7.82 3.79
N GLU A 40 -8.93 9.02 4.37
CA GLU A 40 -9.80 10.13 3.97
C GLU A 40 -8.93 11.27 3.46
N HIS A 41 -9.26 11.81 2.29
CA HIS A 41 -8.55 12.92 1.64
C HIS A 41 -9.55 13.83 0.93
N ASP A 42 -9.48 15.13 1.19
CA ASP A 42 -10.35 16.16 0.59
C ASP A 42 -11.86 15.84 0.60
N GLY A 43 -12.34 15.19 1.68
CA GLY A 43 -13.74 14.81 1.85
C GLY A 43 -14.15 13.50 1.16
N TYR A 44 -13.20 12.78 0.58
CA TYR A 44 -13.42 11.48 -0.02
C TYR A 44 -12.77 10.38 0.81
N LEU A 45 -13.52 9.31 1.05
CA LEU A 45 -13.00 8.08 1.64
C LEU A 45 -12.47 7.17 0.53
N ARG A 46 -11.19 6.83 0.59
CA ARG A 46 -10.53 5.97 -0.39
C ARG A 46 -10.24 4.62 0.24
N ILE A 47 -10.55 3.56 -0.49
CA ILE A 47 -10.54 2.20 0.03
C ILE A 47 -9.94 1.26 -1.00
N VAL A 48 -8.92 0.49 -0.60
CA VAL A 48 -8.33 -0.56 -1.43
C VAL A 48 -8.75 -1.93 -0.91
N THR A 49 -9.42 -2.71 -1.76
CA THR A 49 -9.88 -4.05 -1.41
C THR A 49 -9.36 -5.08 -2.40
N THR A 50 -9.32 -6.35 -1.96
CA THR A 50 -9.11 -7.49 -2.86
C THR A 50 -10.40 -8.31 -2.95
N THR A 51 -10.85 -8.57 -4.16
CA THR A 51 -12.00 -9.43 -4.44
C THR A 51 -11.56 -10.85 -4.76
N GLY A 52 -12.50 -11.80 -4.74
CA GLY A 52 -12.22 -13.20 -5.02
C GLY A 52 -11.51 -13.94 -3.88
N SER A 53 -11.07 -15.16 -4.16
CA SER A 53 -10.27 -15.96 -3.24
C SER A 53 -8.91 -16.23 -3.88
N PRO A 54 -7.79 -15.88 -3.22
CA PRO A 54 -6.44 -16.21 -3.69
C PRO A 54 -6.22 -17.71 -3.89
N TRP A 55 -7.01 -18.54 -3.21
CA TRP A 55 -6.95 -20.00 -3.22
C TRP A 55 -7.88 -20.65 -4.25
N SER A 56 -8.58 -19.85 -5.08
CA SER A 56 -9.44 -20.37 -6.14
C SER A 56 -8.60 -20.72 -7.37
N GLU A 57 -8.74 -21.95 -7.89
CA GLU A 57 -8.09 -22.43 -9.12
C GLU A 57 -8.40 -21.57 -10.36
N GLN A 58 -9.41 -20.71 -10.27
CA GLN A 58 -9.86 -19.86 -11.37
C GLN A 58 -9.11 -18.52 -11.45
N ASN A 59 -8.12 -18.25 -10.56
CA ASN A 59 -7.30 -17.02 -10.54
C ASN A 59 -8.14 -15.73 -10.66
N ARG A 60 -9.25 -15.67 -9.94
CA ARG A 60 -10.20 -14.53 -10.00
C ARG A 60 -9.95 -13.46 -8.95
N SER A 61 -8.81 -13.50 -8.24
CA SER A 61 -8.49 -12.41 -7.33
C SER A 61 -8.10 -11.17 -8.12
N GLU A 62 -8.61 -10.02 -7.72
CA GLU A 62 -8.11 -8.74 -8.21
C GLU A 62 -8.26 -7.71 -7.11
N SER A 63 -7.30 -6.80 -7.03
CA SER A 63 -7.36 -5.66 -6.16
C SER A 63 -7.94 -4.45 -6.90
N GLN A 64 -8.59 -3.59 -6.15
CA GLN A 64 -9.25 -2.39 -6.65
C GLN A 64 -9.15 -1.29 -5.60
N LEU A 65 -9.04 -0.05 -6.07
CA LEU A 65 -9.24 1.14 -5.26
C LEU A 65 -10.61 1.72 -5.60
N ILE A 66 -11.35 2.08 -4.56
CA ILE A 66 -12.70 2.61 -4.60
C ILE A 66 -12.66 3.94 -3.87
N VAL A 67 -13.28 4.97 -4.45
CA VAL A 67 -13.45 6.29 -3.84
C VAL A 67 -14.92 6.46 -3.49
N MET A 68 -15.21 6.82 -2.26
CA MET A 68 -16.55 7.07 -1.75
C MET A 68 -16.68 8.51 -1.26
N GLU A 69 -17.84 9.11 -1.49
CA GLU A 69 -18.23 10.41 -1.00
C GLU A 69 -19.39 10.25 -0.01
N GLU A 70 -19.36 11.05 1.06
CA GLU A 70 -20.49 11.14 1.97
C GLU A 70 -21.64 11.95 1.34
N GLN A 71 -22.78 11.29 1.13
CA GLN A 71 -24.01 11.92 0.66
C GLN A 71 -25.13 11.68 1.66
N GLY A 72 -25.29 12.63 2.60
CA GLY A 72 -26.22 12.50 3.71
C GLY A 72 -25.75 11.43 4.70
N LYS A 73 -26.54 10.35 4.88
CA LYS A 73 -26.18 9.24 5.78
C LYS A 73 -25.59 8.03 5.07
N SER A 74 -25.15 8.22 3.83
CA SER A 74 -24.66 7.15 2.96
C SER A 74 -23.29 7.48 2.39
N LEU A 75 -22.39 6.50 2.39
CA LEU A 75 -21.15 6.54 1.64
C LEU A 75 -21.44 5.99 0.25
N VAL A 76 -21.37 6.86 -0.75
CA VAL A 76 -21.70 6.56 -2.14
C VAL A 76 -20.40 6.43 -2.92
N GLN A 77 -20.22 5.34 -3.65
CA GLN A 77 -19.07 5.18 -4.53
C GLN A 77 -19.14 6.21 -5.68
N VAL A 78 -18.07 6.98 -5.86
CA VAL A 78 -17.95 8.04 -6.87
C VAL A 78 -16.82 7.79 -7.88
N GLY A 79 -15.83 6.98 -7.51
CA GLY A 79 -14.70 6.61 -8.38
C GLY A 79 -14.22 5.19 -8.11
N GLN A 80 -13.54 4.60 -9.08
CA GLN A 80 -12.97 3.26 -8.95
C GLN A 80 -11.85 3.03 -9.98
N VAL A 81 -10.78 2.38 -9.53
CA VAL A 81 -9.77 1.76 -10.40
C VAL A 81 -9.63 0.29 -10.02
N GLY A 82 -9.79 -0.59 -11.00
CA GLY A 82 -9.76 -2.05 -10.80
C GLY A 82 -8.61 -2.72 -11.55
N GLY A 83 -8.54 -4.04 -11.42
CA GLY A 83 -7.58 -4.85 -12.18
C GLY A 83 -6.13 -4.77 -11.69
N LEU A 84 -5.90 -4.30 -10.46
CA LEU A 84 -4.59 -4.31 -9.82
C LEU A 84 -4.25 -5.76 -9.47
N GLY A 85 -3.17 -6.29 -10.06
CA GLY A 85 -2.68 -7.65 -9.78
C GLY A 85 -3.71 -8.76 -10.02
N LYS A 86 -4.24 -8.87 -11.24
CA LYS A 86 -5.19 -9.95 -11.59
C LYS A 86 -4.59 -11.34 -11.39
N GLY A 87 -5.22 -12.14 -10.56
CA GLY A 87 -4.74 -13.46 -10.13
C GLY A 87 -3.58 -13.40 -9.13
N GLU A 88 -3.33 -12.23 -8.54
CA GLU A 88 -2.29 -11.99 -7.55
C GLU A 88 -2.90 -11.62 -6.19
N SER A 89 -2.07 -11.55 -5.15
CA SER A 89 -2.48 -11.04 -3.85
C SER A 89 -1.92 -9.64 -3.64
N LEU A 90 -2.68 -8.79 -2.96
CA LEU A 90 -2.21 -7.49 -2.47
C LEU A 90 -1.30 -7.67 -1.26
N TYR A 91 -0.10 -7.10 -1.30
CA TYR A 91 0.91 -7.21 -0.23
C TYR A 91 1.17 -5.89 0.48
N SER A 92 1.03 -4.76 -0.23
CA SER A 92 1.11 -3.45 0.39
C SER A 92 0.25 -2.43 -0.34
N VAL A 93 -0.22 -1.44 0.42
CA VAL A 93 -0.94 -0.27 -0.09
C VAL A 93 -0.46 0.93 0.70
N ARG A 94 -0.35 2.06 0.03
CA ARG A 94 -0.21 3.36 0.67
C ARG A 94 -0.95 4.41 -0.12
N LEU A 95 -1.75 5.22 0.55
CA LEU A 95 -2.44 6.37 -0.02
C LEU A 95 -1.81 7.62 0.61
N LEU A 96 -1.50 8.62 -0.21
CA LEU A 96 -0.85 9.86 0.22
C LEU A 96 -1.25 10.99 -0.72
N ASP A 97 -1.88 12.04 -0.18
CA ASP A 97 -2.32 13.20 -0.95
C ASP A 97 -3.01 12.75 -2.26
N ASP A 98 -2.53 13.15 -3.43
CA ASP A 98 -3.15 12.81 -4.72
C ASP A 98 -2.57 11.55 -5.39
N VAL A 99 -1.79 10.73 -4.65
CA VAL A 99 -1.16 9.51 -5.19
C VAL A 99 -1.40 8.27 -4.33
N GLY A 100 -1.61 7.14 -4.99
CA GLY A 100 -1.72 5.83 -4.38
C GLY A 100 -0.61 4.89 -4.87
N PHE A 101 -0.15 4.03 -3.97
CA PHE A 101 0.80 2.96 -4.28
C PHE A 101 0.20 1.62 -3.89
N ALA A 102 0.29 0.64 -4.77
CA ALA A 102 -0.13 -0.72 -4.50
C ALA A 102 0.92 -1.71 -4.97
N VAL A 103 1.16 -2.72 -4.16
CA VAL A 103 2.11 -3.80 -4.44
C VAL A 103 1.34 -5.10 -4.44
N THR A 104 1.36 -5.80 -5.57
CA THR A 104 0.78 -7.13 -5.70
C THR A 104 1.89 -8.14 -5.96
N PHE A 105 1.67 -9.41 -5.61
CA PHE A 105 2.72 -10.40 -5.85
C PHE A 105 2.13 -11.77 -6.15
N ARG A 106 2.71 -12.40 -7.16
CA ARG A 106 2.59 -13.84 -7.44
C ARG A 106 3.96 -14.48 -7.66
N GLN A 107 4.81 -13.84 -8.47
CA GLN A 107 6.19 -14.26 -8.75
C GLN A 107 7.13 -13.05 -8.92
N ILE A 108 6.64 -11.98 -9.53
CA ILE A 108 7.29 -10.67 -9.70
C ILE A 108 6.30 -9.63 -9.16
N ASP A 109 6.80 -8.60 -8.47
CA ASP A 109 5.99 -7.52 -7.90
C ASP A 109 5.83 -6.40 -8.92
N PRO A 110 4.60 -6.13 -9.42
CA PRO A 110 4.28 -4.81 -9.93
C PRO A 110 4.00 -3.84 -8.78
N PHE A 111 4.91 -2.89 -8.59
CA PHE A 111 4.68 -1.67 -7.85
C PHE A 111 3.85 -0.72 -8.74
N TYR A 112 2.56 -0.59 -8.44
CA TYR A 112 1.64 0.31 -9.14
C TYR A 112 1.67 1.71 -8.53
N VAL A 113 1.60 2.72 -9.39
CA VAL A 113 1.35 4.12 -9.04
C VAL A 113 -0.01 4.51 -9.60
N ILE A 114 -0.87 5.04 -8.73
CA ILE A 114 -2.26 5.38 -9.00
C ILE A 114 -2.41 6.89 -8.83
N ASP A 115 -2.88 7.59 -9.85
CA ASP A 115 -3.29 8.99 -9.76
C ASP A 115 -4.66 9.07 -9.10
N LEU A 116 -4.75 9.86 -8.04
CA LEU A 116 -5.93 10.10 -7.23
C LEU A 116 -6.32 11.60 -7.20
N SER A 117 -5.71 12.42 -8.06
CA SER A 117 -6.00 13.86 -8.16
C SER A 117 -7.43 14.15 -8.63
N ASP A 118 -8.02 13.26 -9.43
CA ASP A 118 -9.45 13.25 -9.74
C ASP A 118 -10.15 12.09 -9.00
N PRO A 119 -10.88 12.35 -7.90
CA PRO A 119 -11.51 11.32 -7.10
C PRO A 119 -12.62 10.55 -7.84
N VAL A 120 -13.21 11.11 -8.90
CA VAL A 120 -14.23 10.41 -9.70
C VAL A 120 -13.64 9.61 -10.86
N ASN A 121 -12.37 9.87 -11.20
CA ASN A 121 -11.65 9.17 -12.26
C ASN A 121 -10.20 8.81 -11.84
N PRO A 122 -10.01 7.96 -10.82
CA PRO A 122 -8.69 7.48 -10.45
C PRO A 122 -8.13 6.55 -11.53
N GLU A 123 -6.83 6.63 -11.80
CA GLU A 123 -6.18 5.88 -12.89
C GLU A 123 -4.83 5.30 -12.48
N VAL A 124 -4.50 4.11 -12.99
CA VAL A 124 -3.12 3.59 -12.89
C VAL A 124 -2.27 4.33 -13.90
N VAL A 125 -1.29 5.09 -13.41
CA VAL A 125 -0.41 5.90 -14.26
C VAL A 125 0.95 5.25 -14.49
N GLY A 126 1.43 4.41 -13.55
CA GLY A 126 2.73 3.74 -13.65
C GLY A 126 2.74 2.34 -13.07
N GLU A 127 3.67 1.52 -13.56
CA GLU A 127 3.91 0.16 -13.09
C GLU A 127 5.41 -0.14 -13.17
N LEU A 128 6.01 -0.57 -12.05
CA LEU A 128 7.40 -1.01 -11.99
C LEU A 128 7.48 -2.47 -11.56
N LYS A 129 8.04 -3.32 -12.43
CA LYS A 129 8.21 -4.75 -12.17
C LYS A 129 9.61 -5.05 -11.63
N ILE A 130 9.69 -5.55 -10.40
CA ILE A 130 10.96 -5.94 -9.77
C ILE A 130 10.85 -7.29 -9.08
N PRO A 131 11.98 -8.04 -8.95
CA PRO A 131 12.02 -9.21 -8.10
C PRO A 131 11.87 -8.86 -6.63
N GLY A 132 11.26 -9.77 -5.89
CA GLY A 132 10.83 -9.54 -4.51
C GLY A 132 9.49 -8.84 -4.43
N PHE A 133 9.08 -8.45 -3.22
CA PHE A 133 7.87 -7.65 -2.97
C PHE A 133 8.05 -6.79 -1.73
N SER A 134 7.43 -5.60 -1.73
CA SER A 134 7.31 -4.77 -0.53
C SER A 134 6.06 -5.14 0.26
N THR A 135 6.19 -5.33 1.57
CA THR A 135 5.04 -5.53 2.49
C THR A 135 4.67 -4.25 3.23
N TYR A 136 5.65 -3.36 3.41
CA TYR A 136 5.45 -2.04 4.00
C TYR A 136 6.02 -0.95 3.09
N LEU A 137 5.19 0.05 2.78
CA LEU A 137 5.55 1.24 2.03
C LEU A 137 5.53 2.47 2.97
N HIS A 138 6.61 3.23 2.94
CA HIS A 138 6.77 4.45 3.70
C HIS A 138 7.13 5.62 2.77
N PRO A 139 6.21 6.58 2.54
CA PRO A 139 6.55 7.80 1.85
C PRO A 139 7.57 8.60 2.66
N VAL A 140 8.68 8.95 2.03
CA VAL A 140 9.74 9.79 2.62
C VAL A 140 9.44 11.25 2.34
N ASP A 141 9.06 11.55 1.11
CA ASP A 141 8.58 12.84 0.61
C ASP A 141 7.64 12.61 -0.59
N GLU A 142 7.31 13.68 -1.31
CA GLU A 142 6.43 13.66 -2.50
C GLU A 142 6.97 12.81 -3.66
N ASN A 143 8.28 12.59 -3.73
CA ASN A 143 8.96 11.92 -4.84
C ASN A 143 9.58 10.58 -4.45
N ILE A 144 9.79 10.31 -3.16
CA ILE A 144 10.51 9.12 -2.70
C ILE A 144 9.64 8.25 -1.80
N VAL A 145 9.51 6.98 -2.17
CA VAL A 145 8.85 5.94 -1.38
C VAL A 145 9.84 4.86 -1.00
N LEU A 146 9.92 4.52 0.28
CA LEU A 146 10.68 3.38 0.77
C LEU A 146 9.81 2.13 0.84
N GLY A 147 10.29 1.03 0.26
CA GLY A 147 9.72 -0.30 0.41
C GLY A 147 10.54 -1.17 1.35
N ILE A 148 9.86 -1.89 2.24
CA ILE A 148 10.43 -2.93 3.08
C ILE A 148 9.66 -4.22 2.83
N GLY A 149 10.39 -5.29 2.56
CA GLY A 149 9.79 -6.59 2.32
C GLY A 149 10.86 -7.64 2.04
N GLN A 150 10.64 -8.46 1.02
CA GLN A 150 11.45 -9.64 0.75
C GLN A 150 12.00 -9.61 -0.67
N ASN A 151 13.29 -9.90 -0.84
CA ASN A 151 13.91 -10.22 -2.11
C ASN A 151 13.44 -11.60 -2.57
N ALA A 152 13.28 -11.78 -3.88
CA ALA A 152 12.98 -13.08 -4.47
C ALA A 152 13.75 -13.26 -5.79
N ASP A 153 13.92 -14.51 -6.22
CA ASP A 153 14.39 -14.81 -7.58
C ASP A 153 13.23 -14.82 -8.59
N ASP A 154 13.55 -14.97 -9.88
CA ASP A 154 12.58 -15.00 -10.98
C ASP A 154 11.56 -16.16 -10.90
N GLN A 155 11.77 -17.11 -9.98
CA GLN A 155 10.83 -18.20 -9.71
C GLN A 155 9.91 -17.89 -8.51
N GLY A 156 10.03 -16.70 -7.92
CA GLY A 156 9.29 -16.26 -6.74
C GLY A 156 9.82 -16.85 -5.43
N ARG A 157 11.01 -17.46 -5.41
CA ARG A 157 11.59 -17.99 -4.16
C ARG A 157 12.17 -16.84 -3.37
N VAL A 158 11.66 -16.66 -2.15
CA VAL A 158 12.13 -15.66 -1.19
C VAL A 158 13.56 -15.95 -0.76
N LEU A 159 14.43 -14.94 -0.85
CA LEU A 159 15.86 -15.03 -0.57
C LEU A 159 16.25 -14.30 0.74
N GLY A 160 15.48 -13.30 1.18
CA GLY A 160 15.73 -12.56 2.41
C GLY A 160 15.25 -11.11 2.35
N LEU A 161 15.44 -10.37 3.45
CA LEU A 161 14.99 -8.99 3.61
C LEU A 161 15.52 -8.08 2.49
N LYS A 162 14.62 -7.28 1.93
CA LYS A 162 14.91 -6.22 0.94
C LYS A 162 14.40 -4.88 1.45
N VAL A 163 15.22 -3.85 1.30
CA VAL A 163 14.86 -2.45 1.49
C VAL A 163 15.15 -1.72 0.19
N SER A 164 14.13 -1.07 -0.37
CA SER A 164 14.21 -0.38 -1.65
C SER A 164 13.76 1.06 -1.53
N SER A 165 14.35 1.93 -2.34
CA SER A 165 13.92 3.30 -2.55
C SER A 165 13.37 3.43 -3.96
N PHE A 166 12.18 3.99 -4.08
CA PHE A 166 11.49 4.23 -5.34
C PHE A 166 11.39 5.74 -5.56
N ASP A 167 11.87 6.20 -6.70
CA ASP A 167 11.62 7.55 -7.21
C ASP A 167 10.34 7.52 -8.05
N VAL A 168 9.38 8.32 -7.63
CA VAL A 168 8.04 8.48 -8.21
C VAL A 168 7.78 9.92 -8.66
N SER A 169 8.84 10.73 -8.82
CA SER A 169 8.73 12.11 -9.31
C SER A 169 8.11 12.21 -10.72
N ASP A 170 8.27 11.16 -11.53
CA ASP A 170 7.43 10.87 -12.69
C ASP A 170 6.54 9.66 -12.36
N PRO A 171 5.27 9.88 -11.94
CA PRO A 171 4.36 8.81 -11.58
C PRO A 171 4.12 7.80 -12.70
N SER A 172 4.32 8.21 -13.97
CA SER A 172 4.15 7.34 -15.13
C SER A 172 5.33 6.40 -15.39
N ASN A 173 6.48 6.71 -14.78
CA ASN A 173 7.71 5.95 -14.94
C ASN A 173 8.47 5.85 -13.60
N PRO A 174 7.92 5.14 -12.60
CA PRO A 174 8.58 4.94 -11.31
C PRO A 174 9.86 4.11 -11.45
N VAL A 175 10.91 4.45 -10.69
CA VAL A 175 12.22 3.78 -10.78
C VAL A 175 12.75 3.36 -9.40
N GLU A 176 13.26 2.14 -9.28
CA GLU A 176 14.03 1.70 -8.11
C GLU A 176 15.42 2.36 -8.13
N THR A 177 15.66 3.33 -7.25
CA THR A 177 16.90 4.12 -7.21
C THR A 177 17.98 3.51 -6.35
N SER A 178 17.61 2.70 -5.36
CA SER A 178 18.55 2.05 -4.44
C SER A 178 17.94 0.82 -3.81
N THR A 179 18.78 -0.18 -3.56
CA THR A 179 18.37 -1.44 -2.95
C THR A 179 19.43 -1.90 -1.96
N TRP A 180 18.98 -2.41 -0.83
CA TRP A 180 19.78 -3.19 0.10
C TRP A 180 19.11 -4.53 0.37
N VAL A 181 19.90 -5.60 0.35
CA VAL A 181 19.42 -6.96 0.60
C VAL A 181 20.24 -7.64 1.70
N LEU A 182 19.56 -8.45 2.49
CA LEU A 182 20.18 -9.35 3.44
C LEU A 182 19.56 -10.74 3.33
N ASP A 183 20.35 -11.67 2.83
CA ASP A 183 19.93 -13.04 2.62
C ASP A 183 19.53 -13.72 3.94
N ASN A 184 18.50 -14.57 3.87
CA ASN A 184 17.98 -15.36 4.99
C ASN A 184 17.63 -14.52 6.22
N ALA A 185 17.15 -13.29 6.01
CA ALA A 185 16.75 -12.37 7.07
C ALA A 185 15.32 -11.85 6.90
N ASN A 186 14.77 -11.36 7.99
CA ASN A 186 13.50 -10.65 8.05
C ASN A 186 13.56 -9.51 9.08
N SER A 187 12.63 -8.58 8.97
CA SER A 187 12.40 -7.47 9.90
C SER A 187 10.98 -7.48 10.42
N VAL A 188 10.83 -7.05 11.68
CA VAL A 188 9.51 -6.77 12.27
C VAL A 188 8.78 -5.65 11.50
N ALA A 189 9.53 -4.72 10.89
CA ALA A 189 8.97 -3.63 10.11
C ALA A 189 8.21 -4.09 8.86
N GLU A 190 8.39 -5.34 8.42
CA GLU A 190 7.63 -5.92 7.31
C GLU A 190 6.14 -6.07 7.64
N TYR A 191 5.78 -6.18 8.92
CA TYR A 191 4.40 -6.45 9.37
C TYR A 191 3.93 -5.54 10.52
N ASP A 192 4.84 -4.85 11.21
CA ASP A 192 4.52 -3.82 12.21
C ASP A 192 5.26 -2.52 11.89
N HIS A 193 4.52 -1.56 11.31
CA HIS A 193 5.01 -0.22 11.00
C HIS A 193 5.61 0.52 12.21
N ARG A 194 5.28 0.14 13.45
CA ARG A 194 5.86 0.73 14.66
C ARG A 194 7.30 0.30 14.90
N ALA A 195 7.75 -0.79 14.27
CA ALA A 195 9.13 -1.24 14.31
C ALA A 195 10.03 -0.54 13.29
N PHE A 196 9.46 0.36 12.47
CA PHE A 196 10.18 1.24 11.56
C PHE A 196 10.40 2.61 12.21
N GLN A 197 11.63 3.11 12.12
CA GLN A 197 11.95 4.49 12.47
C GLN A 197 12.83 5.11 11.40
N MET A 198 12.42 6.27 10.88
CA MET A 198 13.26 7.09 10.02
C MET A 198 13.84 8.26 10.83
N ARG A 199 15.14 8.53 10.66
CA ARG A 199 15.82 9.69 11.23
C ARG A 199 16.40 10.53 10.11
N GLU A 200 15.90 11.75 9.99
CA GLU A 200 16.49 12.77 9.14
C GLU A 200 17.81 13.26 9.75
N ARG A 201 18.82 13.46 8.90
CA ARG A 201 20.07 14.10 9.32
C ARG A 201 20.13 15.51 8.74
N LEU A 202 20.25 16.50 9.63
CA LEU A 202 20.36 17.94 9.32
C LEU A 202 21.66 18.37 8.60
N ARG A 203 22.36 17.48 7.88
CA ARG A 203 23.48 17.86 7.00
C ARG A 203 23.47 16.96 5.77
N PHE A 204 22.97 17.51 4.66
CA PHE A 204 22.81 16.91 3.32
C PHE A 204 21.91 15.67 3.30
N CYS A 205 20.78 15.73 2.57
CA CYS A 205 19.79 14.68 2.29
C CYS A 205 20.27 13.23 2.52
N GLN A 206 20.32 12.79 3.77
CA GLN A 206 20.65 11.43 4.16
C GLN A 206 19.62 11.01 5.22
N TYR A 207 18.83 9.99 4.89
CA TYR A 207 17.88 9.34 5.80
C TYR A 207 18.54 8.12 6.44
N ARG A 208 18.38 7.94 7.76
CA ARG A 208 18.74 6.70 8.46
C ARG A 208 17.48 5.92 8.81
N ILE A 209 17.45 4.66 8.44
CA ILE A 209 16.36 3.74 8.74
C ILE A 209 16.79 2.82 9.88
N GLY A 210 16.02 2.80 10.96
CA GLY A 210 16.11 1.83 12.05
C GLY A 210 15.06 0.74 11.84
N LEU A 211 15.52 -0.51 11.74
CA LEU A 211 14.67 -1.69 11.66
C LEU A 211 14.99 -2.62 12.83
N THR A 212 13.94 -3.18 13.45
CA THR A 212 14.15 -4.30 14.37
C THR A 212 14.33 -5.58 13.55
N LEU A 213 15.47 -6.24 13.71
CA LEU A 213 15.84 -7.47 12.99
C LEU A 213 16.03 -8.61 13.99
N ASN A 214 15.71 -9.85 13.59
CA ASN A 214 16.01 -11.04 14.39
C ASN A 214 17.53 -11.34 14.50
N LYS A 215 18.37 -10.55 13.84
CA LYS A 215 19.80 -10.38 14.15
C LYS A 215 20.08 -8.88 14.22
N MET A 216 20.44 -8.39 15.41
CA MET A 216 20.62 -6.97 15.71
C MET A 216 21.60 -6.29 14.73
N VAL A 217 21.11 -5.40 13.85
CA VAL A 217 21.94 -4.53 13.01
C VAL A 217 21.34 -3.12 13.02
N GLN A 218 22.13 -2.13 13.44
CA GLN A 218 21.86 -0.72 13.21
C GLN A 218 22.61 -0.28 11.96
N PHE A 219 21.92 0.43 11.06
CA PHE A 219 22.48 0.82 9.77
C PHE A 219 23.23 2.17 9.82
N PHE A 220 24.36 2.21 9.12
CA PHE A 220 25.16 3.40 8.82
C PHE A 220 25.43 3.40 7.32
N TRP A 221 25.12 4.49 6.64
CA TRP A 221 25.63 4.79 5.30
C TRP A 221 26.53 6.03 5.40
N THR A 222 27.65 6.00 4.69
CA THR A 222 28.63 7.09 4.55
C THR A 222 28.21 8.04 3.45
#